data_AF-A0A5K1HTI2-F1
#
_entry.id   AF-A0A5K1HTI2-F1
#
_cell.length_a   1.000
_cell.length_b   1.000
_cell.length_c   1.000
_cell.angle_alpha   90.00
_cell.angle_beta   90.00
_cell.angle_gamma   90.00
#
_symmetry.space_group_name_H-M   'P 1'
#
loop_
_entity.id
_entity.type
_entity.pdbx_description
1 polymer ?
#
loop_
_entity_poly.entity_id
_entity_poly.type
_entity_poly.pdbx_seq_one_letter_code
_entity_poly.pdbx_strand_id
1 'polypeptide(L)'
;KIFEFIRKHGPPNKTQNLLFSATIPSWVVELSRTYLSPDREFVDLIKDSEIRTSKTVEHLALNCPYYHRNSVIADIVNLYGGRH
;
A
#
# COMPACT_ATOMS: atom_id res chain seq x y z
N LYS A 1 -17.37 -11.92 1.24
CA LYS A 1 -16.91 -13.07 2.06
C LYS A 1 -16.60 -12.71 3.52
N ILE A 2 -15.55 -11.95 3.86
CA ILE A 2 -15.26 -11.64 5.29
C ILE A 2 -16.24 -10.61 5.90
N PHE A 3 -16.52 -9.51 5.19
CA PHE A 3 -17.47 -8.49 5.67
C PHE A 3 -18.88 -9.04 5.85
N GLU A 4 -19.34 -9.88 4.92
CA GLU A 4 -20.63 -10.57 5.04
C GLU A 4 -20.65 -11.56 6.20
N PHE A 5 -19.55 -12.28 6.42
CA PHE A 5 -19.42 -13.21 7.55
C PHE A 5 -19.50 -12.47 8.88
N ILE A 6 -18.77 -11.35 9.02
CA ILE A 6 -18.79 -10.50 10.22
C ILE A 6 -20.17 -9.88 10.39
N ARG A 7 -20.83 -9.43 9.32
CA ARG A 7 -22.19 -8.87 9.41
C ARG A 7 -23.22 -9.92 9.84
N LYS A 8 -23.02 -11.19 9.47
CA LYS A 8 -23.94 -12.29 9.78
C LYS A 8 -23.73 -12.88 11.18
N HIS A 9 -22.50 -12.92 11.68
CA HIS A 9 -22.15 -13.61 12.93
C HIS A 9 -21.52 -12.69 13.99
N GLY A 10 -21.30 -11.43 13.67
CA GLY A 10 -20.77 -10.43 14.58
C GLY A 10 -21.81 -9.91 15.55
N PRO A 11 -21.39 -9.01 16.47
CA PRO A 11 -22.29 -8.40 17.43
C PRO A 11 -23.47 -7.70 16.74
N PRO A 12 -24.64 -7.61 17.41
CA PRO A 12 -25.85 -7.03 16.84
C PRO A 12 -25.72 -5.52 16.52
N ASN A 13 -24.71 -4.86 17.11
CA ASN A 13 -24.42 -3.46 16.88
C ASN A 13 -23.62 -3.26 15.57
N LYS A 14 -23.79 -2.09 14.95
CA LYS A 14 -23.05 -1.70 13.75
C LYS A 14 -21.54 -1.76 14.00
N THR A 15 -20.82 -2.51 13.16
CA THR A 15 -19.36 -2.63 13.25
C THR A 15 -18.67 -1.35 12.77
N GLN A 16 -17.61 -0.95 13.47
CA GLN A 16 -16.72 0.10 12.98
C GLN A 16 -15.74 -0.51 11.96
N ASN A 17 -15.81 -0.04 10.72
CA ASN A 17 -14.93 -0.46 9.65
C ASN A 17 -13.91 0.65 9.38
N LEU A 18 -12.64 0.28 9.30
CA LEU A 18 -11.52 1.20 9.02
C LEU A 18 -10.70 0.62 7.88
N LEU A 19 -10.41 1.43 6.86
CA LEU A 19 -9.58 1.04 5.72
C LEU A 19 -8.34 1.92 5.69
N PHE A 20 -7.16 1.29 5.60
CA PHE A 20 -5.87 1.98 5.51
C PHE A 20 -5.14 1.48 4.28
N SER A 21 -4.58 2.39 3.49
CA SER A 21 -3.73 2.06 2.36
C SER A 21 -2.75 3.20 2.07
N ALA A 22 -1.55 2.85 1.63
CA ALA A 22 -0.54 3.81 1.16
C ALA A 22 -0.86 4.34 -0.24
N THR A 23 -1.67 3.62 -1.02
CA THR A 23 -2.12 4.04 -2.35
C THR A 23 -3.64 3.94 -2.46
N ILE A 24 -4.28 4.99 -2.97
CA ILE A 24 -5.75 5.07 -3.10
C ILE A 24 -6.13 5.25 -4.58
N PRO A 25 -6.09 4.18 -5.39
CA PRO A 25 -6.66 4.20 -6.74
C PRO A 25 -8.19 4.25 -6.69
N SER A 26 -8.83 4.67 -7.79
CA SER A 26 -10.29 4.86 -7.86
C SER A 26 -11.11 3.65 -7.41
N TRP A 27 -10.68 2.43 -7.76
CA TRP A 27 -11.38 1.20 -7.36
C TRP A 27 -11.38 0.98 -5.84
N VAL A 28 -10.38 1.47 -5.10
CA VAL A 28 -10.36 1.42 -3.62
C VAL A 28 -11.38 2.40 -3.05
N VAL A 29 -11.56 3.56 -3.70
CA VAL A 29 -12.60 4.53 -3.32
C VAL A 29 -13.99 3.93 -3.51
N GLU A 30 -14.22 3.22 -4.61
CA GLU A 30 -15.47 2.50 -4.87
C GLU A 30 -15.72 1.42 -3.81
N LEU A 31 -14.70 0.60 -3.50
CA LEU A 31 -14.76 -0.41 -2.45
C LEU A 31 -15.14 0.20 -1.09
N SER A 32 -14.59 1.37 -0.76
CA SER A 32 -14.90 2.08 0.47
C SER A 32 -16.38 2.43 0.58
N ARG A 33 -17.06 2.74 -0.52
CA ARG A 33 -18.51 3.04 -0.53
C ARG A 33 -19.38 1.82 -0.25
N THR A 34 -18.89 0.62 -0.56
CA THR A 34 -19.62 -0.63 -0.32
C THR A 34 -19.51 -1.09 1.12
N TYR A 35 -18.35 -0.92 1.76
CA TYR A 35 -18.06 -1.51 3.07
C TYR A 35 -17.99 -0.51 4.23
N LEU A 36 -17.81 0.78 3.94
CA LEU A 36 -17.84 1.83 4.95
C LEU A 36 -19.20 2.53 4.97
N SER A 37 -19.42 3.27 6.04
CA SER A 37 -20.62 4.07 6.20
C SER A 37 -20.71 5.17 5.12
N PRO A 38 -21.92 5.60 4.70
CA PRO A 38 -22.08 6.73 3.78
C PRO A 38 -21.48 8.04 4.32
N ASP A 39 -21.55 8.24 5.64
CA ASP A 39 -20.97 9.33 6.43
C ASP A 39 -19.50 9.06 6.85
N ARG A 40 -18.75 8.26 6.08
CA ARG A 40 -17.34 8.00 6.38
C ARG A 40 -16.50 9.27 6.27
N GLU A 41 -15.56 9.40 7.19
CA GLU A 41 -14.45 10.33 7.04
C GLU A 41 -13.43 9.78 6.05
N PHE A 42 -12.93 10.64 5.17
CA PHE A 42 -11.89 10.32 4.20
C PHE A 42 -10.69 11.23 4.41
N VAL A 43 -9.62 10.68 4.98
CA VAL A 43 -8.37 11.38 5.25
C VAL A 43 -7.33 10.95 4.23
N ASP A 44 -6.88 11.89 3.40
CA ASP A 44 -5.85 11.66 2.38
C ASP A 44 -4.69 12.62 2.62
N LEU A 45 -3.56 12.05 3.05
CA LEU A 45 -2.34 12.80 3.36
C LEU A 45 -1.39 12.91 2.15
N ILE A 46 -1.75 12.34 1.00
CA ILE A 46 -0.90 12.23 -0.20
C ILE A 46 -1.45 13.07 -1.37
N LYS A 47 -2.74 13.45 -1.32
CA LYS A 47 -3.53 14.08 -2.40
C LYS A 47 -2.80 15.02 -3.38
N ASP A 48 -1.89 15.88 -2.90
CA ASP A 48 -1.17 16.87 -3.72
C ASP A 48 0.34 16.59 -3.87
N SER A 49 0.81 15.42 -3.44
CA SER A 49 2.21 15.00 -3.60
C SER A 49 2.37 14.19 -4.88
N GLU A 50 3.13 14.73 -5.85
CA GLU A 50 3.56 13.97 -7.03
C GLU A 50 4.39 12.73 -6.64
N ILE A 51 5.13 12.84 -5.53
CA ILE A 51 5.93 11.75 -4.97
C ILE A 51 5.02 10.88 -4.09
N ARG A 52 4.72 9.67 -4.56
CA ARG A 52 3.92 8.65 -3.84
C ARG A 52 4.77 7.67 -3.02
N THR A 53 6.06 7.93 -2.92
CA THR A 53 7.03 7.12 -2.17
C THR A 53 7.52 7.90 -0.94
N SER A 54 8.13 7.20 0.02
CA SER A 54 8.65 7.86 1.23
C SER A 54 9.72 8.88 0.87
N LYS A 55 9.69 10.06 1.50
CA LYS A 55 10.73 11.10 1.36
C LYS A 55 12.11 10.65 1.83
N THR A 56 12.17 9.59 2.64
CA THR A 56 13.42 9.04 3.19
C THR A 56 14.00 7.92 2.32
N VAL A 57 13.38 7.60 1.18
CA VAL A 57 13.85 6.54 0.27
C VAL A 57 14.44 7.18 -0.98
N GLU A 58 15.71 6.86 -1.26
CA GLU A 58 16.37 7.21 -2.50
C GLU A 58 16.10 6.12 -3.56
N HIS A 59 15.60 6.51 -4.73
CA HIS A 59 15.30 5.60 -5.83
C HIS A 59 16.42 5.64 -6.88
N LEU A 60 17.20 4.57 -6.97
CA LEU A 60 18.27 4.40 -7.95
C LEU A 60 17.86 3.45 -9.07
N ALA A 61 18.43 3.63 -10.27
CA ALA A 61 18.22 2.75 -11.42
C ALA A 61 19.55 2.42 -12.08
N LEU A 62 19.72 1.16 -12.50
CA LEU A 62 20.93 0.68 -13.18
C LEU A 62 20.53 -0.16 -14.39
N ASN A 63 21.12 0.15 -15.55
CA ASN A 63 20.92 -0.64 -16.75
C ASN A 63 21.77 -1.92 -16.68
N CYS A 64 21.13 -3.08 -16.78
CA CYS A 64 21.79 -4.38 -16.67
C CYS A 64 21.23 -5.37 -17.69
N PRO A 65 22.08 -5.93 -18.59
CA PRO A 65 21.68 -7.05 -19.43
C PRO A 65 21.24 -8.26 -18.61
N TYR A 66 20.24 -9.00 -19.11
CA TYR A 66 19.62 -10.11 -18.36
C TYR A 66 20.63 -11.13 -17.84
N TYR A 67 21.64 -11.48 -18.64
CA TYR A 67 22.67 -12.46 -18.29
C TYR A 67 23.62 -12.02 -17.16
N HIS A 68 23.68 -10.72 -16.85
CA HIS A 68 24.45 -10.18 -15.72
C HIS A 68 23.59 -9.88 -14.48
N ARG A 69 22.26 -9.98 -14.59
CA ARG A 69 21.35 -9.53 -13.52
C ARG A 69 21.62 -10.22 -12.19
N ASN A 70 21.91 -11.52 -12.19
CA ASN A 70 22.15 -12.27 -10.96
C ASN A 70 23.40 -11.80 -10.22
N SER A 71 24.53 -11.64 -10.92
CA SER A 71 25.78 -11.16 -10.29
C SER A 71 25.63 -9.72 -9.81
N VAL A 72 25.04 -8.85 -10.63
CA VAL A 72 24.84 -7.45 -10.30
C VAL A 72 23.92 -7.26 -9.08
N ILE A 73 22.87 -8.06 -8.94
CA ILE A 73 22.01 -8.03 -7.73
C ILE A 73 22.82 -8.38 -6.48
N ALA A 74 23.66 -9.42 -6.54
CA ALA A 74 24.49 -9.82 -5.41
C ALA A 74 25.45 -8.69 -4.99
N ASP A 75 26.09 -8.04 -5.96
CA ASP A 75 26.99 -6.91 -5.72
C ASP A 75 26.25 -5.72 -5.10
N ILE A 76 25.07 -5.37 -5.62
CA ILE A 76 24.25 -4.27 -5.10
C ILE A 76 23.82 -4.54 -3.65
N VAL A 77 23.36 -5.77 -3.34
CA VAL A 77 22.97 -6.13 -1.97
C VAL A 77 24.17 -6.09 -1.03
N ASN A 78 25.36 -6.55 -1.46
CA ASN A 78 26.56 -6.48 -0.63
C ASN A 78 27.02 -5.03 -0.35
N LEU A 79 26.85 -4.13 -1.33
CA LEU A 79 27.27 -2.73 -1.22
C LEU A 79 26.25 -1.87 -0.45
N TYR A 80 24.95 -2.03 -0.73
CA TYR A 80 23.87 -1.18 -0.20
C TYR A 80 23.00 -1.85 0.87
N GLY A 81 23.05 -3.16 1.03
CA GLY A 81 22.24 -3.92 2.00
C GLY A 81 22.70 -3.80 3.46
N GLY A 82 23.70 -2.95 3.72
CA GLY A 82 24.26 -2.71 5.04
C GLY A 82 25.33 -3.74 5.41
N ARG A 83 26.61 -3.36 5.29
CA ARG A 83 27.67 -3.99 6.10
C ARG A 83 27.58 -3.42 7.51
N HIS A 84 26.84 -4.11 8.36
CA HIS A 84 27.02 -4.09 9.81
C HIS A 84 27.57 -5.45 10.23
#